data_AF-N9SQP3-F1
#
_entry.id   AF-N9SQP3-F1
#
_cell.length_a   1.000
_cell.length_b   1.000
_cell.length_c   1.000
_cell.angle_alpha   90.00
_cell.angle_beta   90.00
_cell.angle_gamma   90.00
#
_symmetry.space_group_name_H-M   'P 1'
#
loop_
_entity.id
_entity.type
_entity.pdbx_description
1 polymer ?
#
loop_
_entity_poly.entity_id
_entity_poly.type
_entity_poly.pdbx_seq_one_letter_code
_entity_poly.pdbx_strand_id
1 'polypeptide(L)'
;MAKLLNAQKQKDTRTLKYDPESDSLTRVIKEFQTYRKNAKFYKDYSEMEIFSFFKRINFMQIVDEKNKDLIDETKKRQDKIKLKYNRYIEYAKWSDSPLATKTKPLSMWKKIFIVSAFVIIIIILLLIIIGLNKWW
;
A
#
# COMPACT_ATOMS: atom_id res chain seq x y z
N MET A 1 -50.35 -44.03 -45.79
CA MET A 1 -49.12 -43.50 -46.41
C MET A 1 -48.67 -42.30 -45.57
N ALA A 2 -47.76 -42.52 -44.62
CA ALA A 2 -47.32 -41.49 -43.69
C ALA A 2 -46.41 -40.50 -44.41
N LYS A 3 -46.82 -39.23 -44.45
CA LYS A 3 -46.08 -38.12 -45.05
C LYS A 3 -44.87 -37.84 -44.16
N LEU A 4 -43.71 -38.39 -44.52
CA LEU A 4 -42.42 -38.06 -43.89
C LEU A 4 -42.10 -36.59 -44.16
N LEU A 5 -42.50 -35.74 -43.21
CA LEU A 5 -42.12 -34.34 -43.19
C LEU A 5 -40.63 -34.30 -42.81
N ASN A 6 -39.76 -34.28 -43.81
CA ASN A 6 -38.34 -33.96 -43.61
C ASN A 6 -38.25 -32.50 -43.16
N ALA A 7 -38.48 -32.26 -41.87
CA ALA A 7 -38.09 -31.03 -41.21
C ALA A 7 -36.56 -30.97 -41.26
N GLN A 8 -36.06 -30.37 -42.34
CA GLN A 8 -34.68 -29.93 -42.45
C GLN A 8 -34.47 -28.98 -41.28
N LYS A 9 -33.87 -29.48 -40.19
CA LYS A 9 -33.35 -28.63 -39.12
C LYS A 9 -32.50 -27.60 -39.83
N GLN A 10 -32.97 -26.35 -39.88
CA GLN A 10 -32.13 -25.20 -40.17
C GLN A 10 -30.95 -25.34 -39.22
N LYS A 11 -29.83 -25.87 -39.72
CA LYS A 11 -28.57 -25.77 -39.01
C LYS A 11 -28.31 -24.28 -38.99
N ASP A 12 -28.55 -23.67 -37.83
CA ASP A 12 -28.34 -22.26 -37.59
C ASP A 12 -26.90 -21.95 -38.04
N THR A 13 -26.75 -21.41 -39.25
CA THR A 13 -25.47 -20.99 -39.82
C THR A 13 -25.08 -19.64 -39.24
N ARG A 14 -25.31 -19.44 -37.94
CA ARG A 14 -24.57 -18.45 -37.17
C ARG A 14 -23.13 -18.90 -37.23
N THR A 15 -22.43 -18.34 -38.21
CA THR A 15 -20.98 -18.31 -38.25
C THR A 15 -20.52 -17.87 -36.87
N LEU A 16 -19.98 -18.82 -36.09
CA LEU A 16 -19.02 -18.56 -35.03
C LEU A 16 -17.75 -18.03 -35.70
N LYS A 17 -17.85 -16.91 -36.42
CA LYS A 17 -16.69 -16.12 -36.80
C LYS A 17 -16.25 -15.50 -35.49
N TYR A 18 -15.25 -16.12 -34.86
CA TYR A 18 -14.53 -15.53 -33.77
C TYR A 18 -13.97 -14.19 -34.26
N ASP A 19 -14.56 -13.11 -33.79
CA ASP A 19 -14.08 -11.76 -34.05
C ASP A 19 -13.26 -11.33 -32.82
N PRO A 20 -11.93 -11.44 -32.87
CA PRO A 20 -11.06 -11.08 -31.75
C PRO A 20 -11.18 -9.59 -31.37
N GLU A 21 -11.63 -8.71 -32.27
CA GLU A 21 -11.84 -7.30 -31.97
C GLU A 21 -13.08 -7.11 -31.10
N SER A 22 -14.17 -7.82 -31.41
CA SER A 22 -15.39 -7.81 -30.60
C SER A 22 -15.18 -8.34 -29.18
N ASP A 23 -14.30 -9.34 -29.02
CA ASP A 23 -13.96 -9.93 -27.73
C ASP A 23 -13.10 -8.96 -26.89
N SER A 24 -12.18 -8.24 -27.54
CA SER A 24 -11.34 -7.22 -26.91
C SER A 24 -12.16 -6.04 -26.36
N LEU A 25 -13.15 -5.55 -27.12
CA LEU A 25 -14.03 -4.46 -26.73
C LEU A 25 -15.00 -4.89 -25.61
N THR A 26 -15.58 -6.08 -25.75
CA THR A 26 -16.45 -6.68 -24.71
C THR A 26 -15.71 -6.82 -23.37
N ARG A 27 -14.45 -7.25 -23.41
CA ARG A 27 -13.59 -7.35 -22.22
C ARG A 27 -13.34 -5.99 -21.58
N VAL A 28 -12.97 -4.98 -22.36
CA VAL A 28 -12.73 -3.61 -21.84
C VAL A 28 -13.99 -3.03 -21.18
N ILE A 29 -15.16 -3.26 -21.79
CA ILE A 29 -16.43 -2.82 -21.20
C ILE A 29 -16.70 -3.52 -19.86
N LYS A 30 -16.47 -4.84 -19.78
CA LYS A 30 -16.68 -5.61 -18.55
C LYS A 30 -15.72 -5.16 -17.44
N GLU A 31 -14.46 -4.90 -17.77
CA GLU A 31 -13.46 -4.36 -16.86
C GLU A 31 -13.84 -2.97 -16.35
N PHE A 32 -14.30 -2.09 -17.25
CA PHE A 32 -14.77 -0.76 -16.87
C PHE A 32 -15.97 -0.81 -15.92
N GLN A 33 -16.97 -1.65 -16.20
CA GLN A 33 -18.14 -1.82 -15.32
C GLN A 33 -17.73 -2.35 -13.93
N THR A 34 -16.76 -3.27 -13.90
CA THR A 34 -16.21 -3.80 -12.65
C THR A 34 -15.47 -2.72 -11.86
N TYR A 35 -14.64 -1.92 -12.54
CA TYR A 35 -13.94 -0.79 -11.94
C TYR A 35 -14.92 0.24 -11.37
N ARG A 36 -15.92 0.66 -12.15
CA ARG A 36 -16.95 1.62 -11.73
C ARG A 36 -17.72 1.15 -10.50
N LYS A 37 -18.04 -0.15 -10.41
CA LYS A 37 -18.77 -0.73 -9.27
C LYS A 37 -17.93 -0.76 -7.98
N ASN A 38 -16.63 -0.99 -8.11
CA ASN A 38 -15.75 -1.20 -6.95
C ASN A 38 -15.01 0.07 -6.50
N ALA A 39 -14.85 1.05 -7.39
CA ALA A 39 -14.17 2.29 -7.09
C ALA A 39 -15.01 3.17 -6.16
N LYS A 40 -14.38 3.68 -5.10
CA LYS A 40 -14.96 4.68 -4.20
C LYS A 40 -14.45 6.04 -4.61
N PHE A 41 -15.36 6.92 -5.01
CA PHE A 41 -15.04 8.29 -5.37
C PHE A 41 -15.38 9.24 -4.23
N TYR A 42 -14.53 10.25 -4.02
CA TYR A 42 -14.73 11.27 -2.99
C TYR A 42 -15.65 12.41 -3.46
N LYS A 43 -15.93 12.48 -4.76
CA LYS A 43 -16.79 13.43 -5.45
C LYS A 43 -17.65 12.69 -6.46
N ASP A 44 -18.77 13.30 -6.82
CA ASP A 44 -19.60 12.83 -7.93
C ASP A 44 -18.92 13.21 -9.25
N TYR A 45 -18.38 12.18 -9.90
CA TYR A 45 -17.77 12.30 -11.22
C TYR A 45 -18.75 11.86 -12.30
N SER A 46 -18.67 12.51 -13.46
CA SER A 46 -19.35 12.02 -14.65
C SER A 46 -18.79 10.66 -15.09
N GLU A 47 -19.61 9.87 -15.78
CA GLU A 47 -19.18 8.57 -16.29
C GLU A 47 -17.97 8.68 -17.24
N MET A 48 -17.88 9.78 -17.99
CA MET A 48 -16.75 10.06 -18.87
C MET A 48 -15.46 10.30 -18.09
N GLU A 49 -15.52 11.02 -16.97
CA GLU A 49 -14.36 11.24 -16.11
C GLU A 49 -13.91 9.93 -15.46
N ILE A 50 -14.86 9.11 -14.98
CA ILE A 50 -14.57 7.78 -14.43
C ILE A 50 -13.91 6.88 -15.48
N PHE A 51 -14.39 6.91 -16.73
CA PHE A 51 -13.80 6.19 -17.85
C PHE A 51 -12.38 6.67 -18.18
N SER A 52 -12.12 7.97 -18.08
CA SER A 52 -10.78 8.53 -18.27
C SER A 52 -9.78 8.02 -17.22
N PHE A 53 -10.21 7.89 -15.96
CA PHE A 53 -9.38 7.32 -14.90
C PHE A 53 -9.11 5.84 -15.13
N PHE A 54 -10.13 5.07 -15.50
CA PHE A 54 -9.99 3.67 -15.86
C PHE A 54 -8.98 3.47 -17.00
N LYS A 55 -9.10 4.24 -18.09
CA LYS A 55 -8.18 4.16 -19.24
C LYS A 55 -6.73 4.41 -18.83
N ARG A 56 -6.50 5.40 -17.96
CA ARG A 56 -5.15 5.73 -17.47
C ARG A 56 -4.57 4.61 -16.62
N ILE A 57 -5.37 4.04 -15.72
CA ILE A 57 -4.95 2.91 -14.87
C ILE A 57 -4.63 1.68 -15.72
N ASN A 58 -5.52 1.33 -16.64
CA ASN A 58 -5.33 0.18 -17.53
C ASN A 58 -4.08 0.36 -18.40
N PHE A 59 -3.86 1.56 -18.95
CA PHE A 59 -2.64 1.86 -19.69
C PHE A 59 -1.37 1.72 -18.83
N MET A 60 -1.37 2.23 -17.59
CA MET A 60 -0.24 2.04 -16.67
C MET A 60 0.02 0.57 -16.39
N GLN A 61 -1.02 -0.23 -16.14
CA GLN A 61 -0.90 -1.67 -15.92
C GLN A 61 -0.30 -2.39 -17.14
N ILE A 62 -0.78 -2.09 -18.35
CA ILE A 62 -0.25 -2.66 -19.59
C ILE A 62 1.22 -2.29 -19.79
N VAL A 63 1.59 -1.04 -19.50
CA VAL A 63 2.98 -0.58 -19.62
C VAL A 63 3.87 -1.26 -18.58
N ASP A 64 3.40 -1.41 -17.34
CA ASP A 64 4.13 -2.11 -16.28
C ASP A 64 4.30 -3.59 -16.60
N GLU A 65 3.28 -4.27 -17.13
CA GLU A 65 3.37 -5.67 -17.57
C GLU A 65 4.40 -5.85 -18.69
N LYS A 66 4.41 -4.94 -19.68
CA LYS A 66 5.39 -4.97 -20.77
C LYS A 66 6.82 -4.72 -20.29
N ASN A 67 6.98 -3.91 -19.24
CA ASN A 67 8.28 -3.54 -18.69
C ASN A 67 8.68 -4.37 -17.47
N LYS A 68 7.92 -5.42 -17.13
CA LYS A 68 8.10 -6.21 -15.91
C LYS A 68 9.51 -6.76 -15.76
N ASP A 69 10.09 -7.26 -16.85
CA ASP A 69 11.44 -7.81 -16.85
C ASP A 69 12.50 -6.74 -16.51
N LEU A 70 12.34 -5.53 -17.06
CA LEU A 70 13.22 -4.39 -16.78
C LEU A 70 13.07 -3.89 -15.34
N ILE A 71 11.84 -3.89 -14.81
CA ILE A 71 11.54 -3.54 -13.42
C ILE A 71 12.22 -4.55 -12.48
N ASP A 72 12.07 -5.85 -12.74
CA ASP A 72 12.68 -6.91 -11.92
C ASP A 72 14.20 -6.89 -11.98
N GLU A 73 14.78 -6.63 -13.16
CA GLU A 73 16.23 -6.48 -13.28
C GLU A 73 16.74 -5.25 -12.51
N THR A 74 16.05 -4.12 -12.63
CA THR A 74 16.39 -2.88 -11.92
C THR A 74 16.29 -3.09 -10.41
N LYS A 75 15.24 -3.76 -9.93
CA LYS A 75 15.06 -4.13 -8.53
C LYS A 75 16.21 -5.00 -8.03
N LYS A 76 16.59 -6.04 -8.76
CA LYS A 76 17.76 -6.88 -8.43
C LYS A 76 19.05 -6.05 -8.34
N ARG A 77 19.27 -5.09 -9.24
CA ARG A 77 20.43 -4.20 -9.20
C ARG A 77 20.40 -3.30 -7.95
N GLN A 78 19.26 -2.69 -7.65
CA GLN A 78 19.08 -1.86 -6.45
C GLN A 78 19.27 -2.67 -5.17
N ASP A 79 18.74 -3.89 -5.08
CA ASP A 79 18.91 -4.76 -3.92
C ASP A 79 20.37 -5.17 -3.72
N LYS A 80 21.10 -5.44 -4.81
CA LYS A 80 22.56 -5.70 -4.75
C LYS A 80 23.33 -4.49 -4.21
N ILE A 81 22.99 -3.28 -4.67
CA ILE A 81 23.60 -2.04 -4.18
C ILE A 81 23.27 -1.87 -2.69
N LYS A 82 21.99 -2.00 -2.32
CA LYS A 82 21.55 -1.89 -0.94
C LYS A 82 22.29 -2.88 -0.04
N LEU A 83 22.42 -4.15 -0.44
CA LEU A 83 23.15 -5.17 0.32
C LEU A 83 24.63 -4.83 0.45
N LYS A 84 25.29 -4.39 -0.64
CA LYS A 84 26.70 -4.00 -0.65
C LYS A 84 26.97 -2.83 0.30
N TYR A 85 26.08 -1.84 0.31
CA TYR A 85 26.25 -0.62 1.09
C TYR A 85 25.54 -0.64 2.46
N ASN A 86 24.77 -1.69 2.78
CA ASN A 86 24.04 -1.81 4.05
C ASN A 86 24.97 -1.68 5.27
N ARG A 87 26.19 -2.22 5.18
CA ARG A 87 27.22 -2.13 6.23
C ARG A 87 27.77 -0.71 6.42
N TYR A 88 27.69 0.12 5.40
CA TYR A 88 28.21 1.50 5.39
C TYR A 88 27.14 2.54 5.74
N ILE A 89 25.86 2.17 5.70
CA ILE A 89 24.72 3.05 6.00
C ILE A 89 24.46 3.14 7.52
N GLU A 90 25.09 2.31 8.34
CA GLU A 90 25.12 2.51 9.80
C GLU A 90 26.07 3.66 10.19
N TYR A 91 25.83 4.86 9.66
CA TYR A 91 26.54 6.09 9.99
C TYR A 91 26.53 6.39 11.50
N ALA A 92 25.50 5.93 12.22
CA ALA A 92 25.40 6.03 13.68
C ALA A 92 26.41 5.14 14.45
N LYS A 93 27.09 4.21 13.79
CA LYS A 93 28.10 3.32 14.42
C LYS A 93 29.54 3.63 14.01
N TRP A 94 29.76 4.53 13.06
CA TRP A 94 31.11 4.92 12.62
C TRP A 94 31.78 5.95 13.53
N SER A 95 31.01 6.73 14.30
CA SER A 95 31.58 7.69 15.27
C SER A 95 31.94 7.07 16.62
N ASP A 96 31.49 5.85 16.90
CA ASP A 96 31.76 5.19 18.17
C ASP A 96 33.02 4.34 18.05
N SER A 97 34.08 4.74 18.76
CA SER A 97 35.27 3.93 18.96
C SER A 97 34.88 2.49 19.35
N PRO A 98 35.54 1.45 18.81
CA PRO A 98 35.26 0.06 19.19
C PRO A 98 35.48 -0.24 20.68
N LEU A 99 36.12 0.69 21.41
CA LEU A 99 36.35 0.65 22.85
C LEU A 99 35.36 1.51 23.66
N ALA A 100 34.44 2.23 23.00
CA ALA A 100 33.46 3.06 23.68
C ALA A 100 32.38 2.19 24.32
N THR A 101 32.39 2.10 25.65
CA THR A 101 31.28 1.55 26.43
C THR A 101 30.07 2.44 26.26
N LYS A 102 29.20 2.11 25.30
CA LYS A 102 27.91 2.77 25.11
C LYS A 102 27.11 2.65 26.40
N THR A 103 26.79 3.77 27.05
CA THR A 103 25.81 3.77 28.13
C THR A 103 24.48 3.30 27.54
N LYS A 104 24.04 2.10 27.92
CA LYS A 104 22.78 1.54 27.42
C LYS A 104 21.68 2.58 27.68
N PRO A 105 20.89 2.96 26.66
CA PRO A 105 19.80 3.90 26.89
C PRO A 105 18.88 3.32 27.96
N LEU A 106 18.59 4.12 28.98
CA LEU A 106 17.67 3.72 30.05
C LEU A 106 16.34 3.26 29.42
N SER A 107 15.86 2.10 29.84
CA SER A 107 14.54 1.59 29.45
C SER A 107 13.47 2.65 29.71
N MET A 108 12.46 2.72 28.84
CA MET A 108 11.38 3.70 28.90
C MET A 108 10.74 3.78 30.29
N TRP A 109 10.55 2.63 30.93
CA TRP A 109 10.03 2.51 32.29
C TRP A 109 10.94 3.13 33.35
N LYS A 110 12.26 2.97 33.22
CA LYS A 110 13.23 3.58 34.15
C LYS A 110 13.22 5.11 34.03
N LYS A 111 13.07 5.64 32.82
CA LYS A 111 12.93 7.09 32.60
C LYS A 111 11.66 7.64 33.26
N ILE A 112 10.53 6.95 33.08
CA ILE A 112 9.25 7.32 33.70
C ILE A 112 9.35 7.31 35.23
N PHE A 113 10.00 6.29 35.81
CA PHE A 113 10.18 6.19 37.26
C PHE A 113 11.01 7.36 37.82
N ILE A 114 12.10 7.73 37.13
CA ILE A 114 12.96 8.87 37.54
C ILE A 114 12.16 10.18 37.51
N VAL A 115 11.40 10.43 36.44
CA VAL A 115 10.58 11.64 36.31
C VAL A 115 9.48 11.67 37.38
N SER A 116 8.80 10.55 37.60
CA SER A 116 7.74 10.42 38.60
C SER A 116 8.25 10.67 40.02
N ALA A 117 9.41 10.11 40.37
CA ALA A 117 10.04 10.32 41.68
C ALA A 117 10.32 11.81 41.94
N PHE A 118 10.79 12.55 40.92
CA PHE A 118 11.08 13.97 41.04
C PHE A 118 9.82 14.81 41.26
N VAL A 119 8.73 14.50 40.55
CA VAL A 119 7.44 15.18 40.72
C VAL A 119 6.87 14.96 42.12
N ILE A 120 7.00 13.76 42.69
CA ILE A 120 6.54 13.45 44.04
C ILE A 120 7.29 14.29 45.09
N ILE A 121 8.61 14.46 44.93
CA ILE A 121 9.41 15.29 45.84
C ILE A 121 8.91 16.74 45.84
N ILE A 122 8.58 17.29 44.66
CA ILE A 122 8.03 18.65 44.54
C ILE A 122 6.67 18.77 45.26
N ILE A 123 5.80 17.78 45.11
CA ILE A 123 4.49 17.76 45.79
C ILE A 123 4.67 17.75 47.32
N ILE A 124 5.60 16.95 47.84
CA ILE A 124 5.89 16.90 49.29
C ILE A 124 6.41 18.26 49.78
N LEU A 125 7.32 18.90 49.05
CA LEU A 125 7.81 20.24 49.38
C LEU A 125 6.68 21.27 49.43
N LEU A 126 5.76 21.25 48.46
CA LEU A 126 4.60 22.15 48.44
C LEU A 126 3.65 21.90 49.62
N LEU A 127 3.41 20.64 49.99
CA LEU A 127 2.58 20.28 51.15
C LEU A 127 3.20 20.77 52.46
N ILE A 128 4.53 20.69 52.60
CA ILE A 128 5.25 21.23 53.76
C ILE A 128 5.06 22.75 53.85
N ILE A 129 5.20 23.47 52.74
CA ILE A 129 4.99 24.93 52.69
C ILE A 129 3.56 25.30 53.09
N ILE A 130 2.55 24.61 52.54
CA ILE A 130 1.15 24.85 52.89
C ILE A 130 0.87 24.52 54.36
N GLY A 131 1.44 23.43 54.87
CA GLY A 131 1.31 23.03 56.27
C GLY A 131 1.91 24.05 57.23
N LEU A 132 3.10 24.57 56.92
CA LEU A 132 3.75 25.65 57.68
C LEU A 132 2.96 26.96 57.60
N ASN A 133 2.40 27.30 56.44
CA ASN A 133 1.63 28.54 56.25
C ASN A 133 0.22 28.51 56.87
N LYS A 134 -0.35 27.32 57.11
CA LYS A 134 -1.62 27.15 57.84
C LYS A 134 -1.44 27.03 59.37
N TRP A 135 -0.21 26.83 59.83
CA TRP A 135 0.11 26.69 61.26
C TRP A 135 0.63 28.00 61.89
N TRP A 136 0.66 29.08 61.10
CA TRP A 136 0.75 30.46 61.54
C TRP A 136 -0.63 31.12 61.41
#